data_AF-A0A1C3P675-F1
#
_entry.id   AF-A0A1C3P675-F1
#
_cell.length_a   1.000
_cell.length_b   1.000
_cell.length_c   1.000
_cell.angle_alpha   90.00
_cell.angle_beta   90.00
_cell.angle_gamma   90.00
#
_symmetry.space_group_name_H-M   'P 1'
#
loop_
_entity.id
_entity.type
_entity.pdbx_description
1 polymer ?
#
loop_
_entity_poly.entity_id
_entity_poly.type
_entity_poly.pdbx_seq_one_letter_code
_entity_poly.pdbx_strand_id
1 'polypeptide(L)'
;MWRRGSVVSSWLLDLTAAALVEDPKLESFSGRVSDSGEGRWTVLAAVEEGVPAHVLTASLYERFSSRGEALFADKLLSAMRKQFGGHAEKPAS
;
A
#
# COMPACT_ATOMS: atom_id res chain seq x y z
N MET A 1 10.14 -6.56 15.02
CA MET A 1 11.30 -7.33 14.52
C MET A 1 12.04 -6.61 13.39
N TRP A 2 11.40 -6.24 12.27
CA TRP A 2 12.11 -5.71 11.09
C TRP A 2 12.66 -4.28 11.18
N ARG A 3 12.30 -3.50 12.20
CA ARG A 3 12.73 -2.10 12.36
C ARG A 3 14.21 -1.91 12.68
N ARG A 4 14.89 -2.95 13.19
CA ARG A 4 16.30 -2.87 13.61
C ARG A 4 17.02 -4.15 13.27
N GLY A 5 18.22 -4.03 12.70
CA GLY A 5 19.08 -5.16 12.37
C GLY A 5 18.58 -6.04 11.21
N SER A 6 17.54 -5.63 10.49
CA SER A 6 17.05 -6.32 9.29
C SER A 6 17.51 -5.64 8.01
N VAL A 7 17.60 -6.40 6.91
CA VAL A 7 17.95 -5.87 5.58
C VAL A 7 16.90 -4.86 5.08
N VAL A 8 15.65 -4.99 5.51
CA VAL A 8 14.53 -4.15 5.07
C VAL A 8 14.19 -3.02 6.06
N SER A 9 15.07 -2.77 7.04
CA SER A 9 14.89 -1.68 8.01
C SER A 9 14.69 -0.35 7.28
N SER A 10 13.61 0.36 7.60
CA SER A 10 13.23 1.59 6.89
C SER A 10 12.30 2.45 7.74
N TRP A 11 12.22 3.74 7.41
CA TRP A 11 11.24 4.66 7.99
C TRP A 11 9.79 4.17 7.82
N LEU A 12 9.50 3.49 6.72
CA LEU A 12 8.19 2.91 6.44
C LEU A 12 7.77 1.87 7.50
N LEU A 13 8.73 1.09 8.01
CA LEU A 13 8.48 0.14 9.09
C LEU A 13 8.26 0.82 10.44
N ASP A 14 8.87 1.99 10.68
CA ASP A 14 8.57 2.80 11.86
C ASP A 14 7.14 3.33 11.83
N LEU A 15 6.71 3.87 10.68
CA LEU A 15 5.34 4.33 10.47
C LEU A 15 4.32 3.19 10.62
N THR A 16 4.64 2.02 10.08
CA THR A 16 3.80 0.82 10.20
C THR A 16 3.66 0.39 11.65
N ALA A 17 4.76 0.39 12.41
CA ALA A 17 4.71 0.08 13.84
C ALA A 17 3.90 1.12 14.63
N ALA A 18 4.00 2.40 14.29
CA ALA A 18 3.20 3.44 14.93
C ALA A 18 1.69 3.21 14.68
N ALA A 19 1.29 2.92 13.43
CA ALA A 19 -0.10 2.63 13.10
C ALA A 19 -0.64 1.38 13.83
N LEU A 20 0.17 0.31 13.94
CA LEU A 20 -0.23 -0.91 14.65
C LEU A 20 -0.26 -0.76 16.18
N VAL A 21 0.48 0.21 16.75
CA VAL A 21 0.37 0.55 18.17
C VAL A 21 -0.94 1.28 18.45
N GLU A 22 -1.37 2.16 17.54
CA GLU A 22 -2.62 2.90 17.64
C GLU A 22 -3.85 2.01 17.44
N ASP A 23 -3.85 1.19 16.38
CA ASP A 23 -4.94 0.28 16.03
C ASP A 23 -4.38 -1.07 15.55
N PRO A 24 -4.16 -2.03 16.46
CA PRO A 24 -3.57 -3.33 16.11
C PRO A 24 -4.40 -4.16 15.12
N LYS A 25 -5.70 -3.90 15.03
CA LYS A 25 -6.63 -4.61 14.15
C LYS A 25 -6.95 -3.85 12.86
N LEU A 26 -6.53 -2.59 12.79
CA LEU A 26 -6.77 -1.70 11.64
C LEU A 26 -8.27 -1.61 11.31
N GLU A 27 -9.12 -1.56 12.33
CA GLU A 27 -10.58 -1.50 12.19
C GLU A 27 -11.03 -0.21 11.50
N SER A 28 -10.23 0.85 11.57
CA SER A 28 -10.44 2.11 10.86
C SER A 28 -10.23 2.03 9.34
N PHE A 29 -9.69 0.93 8.82
CA PHE A 29 -9.46 0.71 7.39
C PHE A 29 -10.35 -0.39 6.84
N SER A 30 -11.00 -0.09 5.72
CA SER A 30 -11.79 -1.01 4.91
C SER A 30 -10.94 -1.98 4.10
N GLY A 31 -9.65 -1.69 3.89
CA GLY A 31 -8.76 -2.50 3.05
C GLY A 31 -8.84 -2.16 1.56
N ARG A 32 -9.60 -1.12 1.19
CA ARG A 32 -9.63 -0.62 -0.18
C ARG A 32 -8.47 0.34 -0.40
N VAL A 33 -7.35 -0.16 -0.92
CA VAL A 33 -6.15 0.64 -1.12
C VAL A 33 -6.36 1.65 -2.26
N SER A 34 -6.34 2.94 -1.90
CA SER A 34 -6.52 4.03 -2.87
C SER A 34 -5.35 4.09 -3.87
N ASP A 35 -5.68 4.17 -5.16
CA ASP A 35 -4.75 4.43 -6.25
C ASP A 35 -4.79 5.93 -6.61
N SER A 36 -3.66 6.60 -6.47
CA SER A 36 -3.48 8.02 -6.79
C SER A 36 -3.22 8.26 -8.29
N GLY A 37 -2.95 7.20 -9.05
CA GLY A 37 -2.81 7.23 -10.51
C GLY A 37 -1.37 7.10 -11.01
N GLU A 38 -0.37 7.39 -10.18
CA GLU A 38 1.04 7.33 -10.57
C GLU A 38 1.48 5.90 -10.91
N GLY A 39 0.97 4.90 -10.18
CA GLY A 39 1.24 3.50 -10.49
C GLY A 39 0.69 3.09 -11.86
N ARG A 40 -0.54 3.54 -12.20
CA ARG A 40 -1.14 3.33 -13.51
C ARG A 40 -0.36 4.03 -14.62
N TRP A 41 -0.02 5.30 -14.41
CA TRP A 41 0.78 6.06 -15.36
C TRP A 41 2.13 5.38 -15.62
N THR A 42 2.81 4.90 -14.57
CA THR A 42 4.11 4.23 -14.69
C THR A 42 4.02 2.93 -15.49
N VAL A 43 2.98 2.12 -15.27
CA VAL A 43 2.78 0.86 -16.01
C VAL A 43 2.46 1.14 -17.48
N LEU A 44 1.67 2.18 -17.78
CA LEU A 44 1.38 2.57 -19.16
C LEU A 44 2.65 3.04 -19.88
N ALA A 45 3.45 3.91 -19.24
CA ALA A 45 4.72 4.37 -19.79
C ALA A 45 5.68 3.20 -20.06
N ALA A 46 5.76 2.22 -19.15
CA ALA A 46 6.59 1.03 -19.35
C ALA A 46 6.18 0.21 -20.59
N VAL A 47 4.87 0.13 -20.89
CA VAL A 47 4.35 -0.52 -22.09
C VAL A 47 4.71 0.27 -23.35
N GLU A 48 4.53 1.60 -23.33
CA GLU A 48 4.85 2.49 -24.45
C GLU A 48 6.35 2.44 -24.81
N GLU A 49 7.21 2.39 -23.80
CA GLU A 49 8.67 2.32 -23.96
C GLU A 49 9.19 0.89 -24.22
N GLY A 50 8.33 -0.14 -24.16
CA GLY A 50 8.74 -1.54 -24.31
C GLY A 50 9.66 -2.05 -23.19
N VAL A 51 9.56 -1.47 -21.98
CA VAL A 51 10.41 -1.78 -20.82
C VAL A 51 9.64 -2.66 -19.82
N PRO A 52 10.21 -3.79 -19.36
CA PRO A 52 9.53 -4.65 -18.40
C PRO A 52 9.45 -4.02 -16.99
N ALA A 53 8.23 -3.92 -16.45
CA ALA A 53 7.95 -3.36 -15.11
C ALA A 53 7.20 -4.35 -14.18
N HIS A 54 7.60 -5.63 -14.18
CA HIS A 54 6.85 -6.73 -13.57
C HIS A 54 6.34 -6.48 -12.14
N VAL A 55 7.21 -6.04 -11.22
CA VAL A 55 6.84 -5.83 -9.81
C VAL A 55 5.90 -4.64 -9.64
N LEU A 56 6.09 -3.58 -10.43
CA LEU A 56 5.21 -2.40 -10.41
C LEU A 56 3.83 -2.75 -10.97
N THR A 57 3.77 -3.52 -12.05
CA THR A 57 2.51 -4.02 -12.62
C THR A 57 1.77 -4.91 -11.64
N ALA A 58 2.46 -5.86 -11.01
CA ALA A 58 1.85 -6.72 -9.99
C ALA A 58 1.34 -5.90 -8.79
N SER A 59 2.12 -4.94 -8.31
CA SER A 59 1.74 -4.06 -7.19
C SER A 59 0.54 -3.17 -7.53
N LEU A 60 0.39 -2.74 -8.78
CA LEU A 60 -0.79 -2.00 -9.24
C LEU A 60 -2.02 -2.91 -9.26
N TYR A 61 -1.87 -4.14 -9.75
CA TYR A 61 -2.98 -5.10 -9.83
C TYR A 61 -3.45 -5.53 -8.44
N GLU A 62 -2.56 -5.66 -7.46
CA GLU A 62 -2.95 -5.95 -6.08
C GLU A 62 -3.90 -4.88 -5.50
N ARG A 63 -3.68 -3.60 -5.85
CA ARG A 63 -4.61 -2.53 -5.44
C ARG A 63 -5.98 -2.63 -6.12
N PHE A 64 -6.07 -3.31 -7.26
CA PHE A 64 -7.34 -3.55 -7.92
C PHE A 64 -8.05 -4.76 -7.31
N SER A 65 -7.33 -5.82 -6.91
CA SER A 65 -7.89 -6.98 -6.20
C SER A 65 -8.36 -6.64 -4.80
N SER A 66 -7.74 -5.67 -4.12
CA SER A 66 -8.17 -5.21 -2.79
C SER A 66 -9.58 -4.59 -2.74
N ARG A 67 -10.30 -4.52 -3.87
CA ARG A 67 -11.63 -3.90 -4.03
C ARG A 67 -12.80 -4.85 -3.71
N GLY A 68 -12.58 -5.90 -2.93
CA GLY A 68 -13.63 -6.88 -2.60
C GLY A 68 -13.41 -7.74 -1.37
N GLU A 69 -12.19 -7.80 -0.82
CA GLU A 69 -11.88 -8.58 0.38
C GLU A 69 -10.91 -7.79 1.26
N ALA A 70 -11.34 -7.43 2.47
CA ALA A 70 -10.58 -6.58 3.38
C ALA A 70 -9.48 -7.37 4.11
N LEU A 71 -8.48 -7.87 3.37
CA LEU A 71 -7.37 -8.58 3.97
C LEU A 71 -6.57 -7.65 4.89
N PHE A 72 -6.07 -8.20 5.99
CA PHE A 72 -5.25 -7.42 6.94
C PHE A 72 -4.06 -6.75 6.25
N ALA A 73 -3.47 -7.40 5.23
CA ALA A 73 -2.38 -6.83 4.44
C ALA A 73 -2.78 -5.53 3.72
N ASP A 74 -3.99 -5.46 3.18
CA ASP A 74 -4.49 -4.28 2.47
C ASP A 74 -4.80 -3.13 3.44
N LYS A 75 -5.37 -3.47 4.60
CA LYS A 75 -5.56 -2.51 5.69
C LYS A 75 -4.23 -1.93 6.16
N LEU A 76 -3.21 -2.78 6.28
CA LEU A 76 -1.86 -2.37 6.68
C LEU A 76 -1.24 -1.45 5.62
N LEU A 77 -1.44 -1.75 4.34
CA LEU A 77 -1.00 -0.90 3.23
C LEU A 77 -1.72 0.45 3.24
N SER A 78 -3.03 0.49 3.48
CA SER A 78 -3.80 1.73 3.64
C SER A 78 -3.29 2.56 4.82
N ALA A 79 -3.05 1.94 5.98
CA ALA A 79 -2.49 2.61 7.16
C ALA A 79 -1.11 3.21 6.89
N MET A 80 -0.25 2.46 6.22
CA MET A 80 1.08 2.92 5.83
C MET A 80 0.99 4.15 4.89
N ARG A 81 0.11 4.11 3.87
CA ARG A 81 -0.14 5.23 2.95
C ARG A 81 -0.67 6.48 3.65
N LYS A 82 -1.53 6.32 4.65
CA LYS A 82 -1.99 7.42 5.49
C LYS A 82 -0.83 8.06 6.25
N GLN A 83 0.05 7.26 6.83
CA GLN A 83 1.16 7.74 7.66
C GLN A 83 2.22 8.53 6.88
N PHE A 84 2.69 8.04 5.72
CA PHE A 84 3.78 8.73 5.01
C PHE A 84 3.31 9.88 4.10
N GLY A 85 2.09 9.78 3.57
CA GLY A 85 1.62 10.67 2.49
C GLY A 85 0.28 11.32 2.75
N GLY A 86 -0.33 11.11 3.94
CA GLY A 86 -1.66 11.66 4.26
C GLY A 86 -2.78 11.11 3.37
N HIS A 87 -2.56 9.98 2.70
CA HIS A 87 -3.55 9.43 1.77
C HIS A 87 -4.75 8.85 2.53
N ALA A 88 -5.88 9.53 2.48
CA ALA A 88 -7.13 9.04 3.04
C ALA A 88 -7.65 7.82 2.25
N GLU A 89 -8.05 6.77 2.98
CA GLU A 89 -8.76 5.65 2.39
C GLU A 89 -10.18 6.09 2.05
N LYS A 90 -10.64 5.79 0.83
CA LYS A 90 -12.00 6.11 0.42
C LYS A 90 -12.96 5.08 1.04
N PRO A 91 -14.14 5.48 1.54
CA PRO A 91 -15.15 4.55 2.02
C PRO A 91 -15.45 3.48 0.97
N ALA A 92 -15.70 2.25 1.41
CA ALA A 92 -16.27 1.23 0.54
C ALA A 92 -17.67 1.70 0.10
N SER A 93 -17.88 1.81 -1.21
CA SER A 93 -19.18 2.06 -1.85
C SER A 93 -19.95 0.76 -2.04
#